data_AF-A0A1A3NXE9-F1
#
_entry.id   AF-A0A1A3NXE9-F1
#
_cell.length_a   1.000
_cell.length_b   1.000
_cell.length_c   1.000
_cell.angle_alpha   90.00
_cell.angle_beta   90.00
_cell.angle_gamma   90.00
#
_symmetry.space_group_name_H-M   'P 1'
#
loop_
_entity.id
_entity.type
_entity.pdbx_description
1 polymer ?
#
loop_
_entity_poly.entity_id
_entity_poly.type
_entity_poly.pdbx_seq_one_letter_code
_entity_poly.pdbx_strand_id
1 'polypeptide(L)'
;MIDRLVGAGAPVDRCCVILGVTRQNYYKHKRKPTTATQLRRQWLTGLIREMYVASRGTYGYRRVHAELILGMGITVCPAPCRS
;
A
#
# COMPACT_ATOMS: atom_id res chain seq x y z
N MET A 1 11.20 -9.86 -3.55
CA MET A 1 11.95 -10.67 -4.55
C MET A 1 13.45 -10.68 -4.23
N ILE A 2 14.18 -9.56 -4.34
CA ILE A 2 15.61 -9.50 -4.00
C ILE A 2 15.90 -10.03 -2.59
N ASP A 3 15.08 -9.66 -1.61
CA ASP A 3 15.25 -10.09 -0.20
C ASP A 3 15.19 -11.62 -0.03
N ARG A 4 14.37 -12.32 -0.83
CA ARG A 4 14.31 -13.79 -0.82
C ARG A 4 15.58 -14.42 -1.38
N LEU A 5 16.13 -13.85 -2.46
CA LEU A 5 17.38 -14.34 -3.06
C LEU A 5 18.57 -14.11 -2.13
N VAL A 6 18.59 -12.97 -1.44
CA VAL A 6 19.60 -12.66 -0.42
C VAL A 6 19.49 -13.61 0.77
N GLY A 7 18.28 -13.93 1.22
CA GLY A 7 18.04 -14.93 2.27
C GLY A 7 18.47 -16.36 1.86
N ALA A 8 18.48 -16.66 0.57
CA ALA A 8 19.00 -17.91 0.01
C ALA A 8 20.54 -17.90 -0.21
N GLY A 9 21.24 -16.84 0.20
CA GLY A 9 22.70 -16.71 0.10
C GLY A 9 23.21 -16.08 -1.20
N ALA A 10 22.34 -15.59 -2.08
CA ALA A 10 22.78 -14.91 -3.30
C ALA A 10 23.29 -13.49 -2.99
N PRO A 11 24.40 -13.04 -3.61
CA PRO A 11 24.88 -11.69 -3.43
C PRO A 11 23.87 -10.67 -4.00
N VAL A 12 23.59 -9.62 -3.23
CA VAL A 12 22.66 -8.53 -3.59
C VAL A 12 22.99 -7.96 -4.97
N ASP A 13 24.29 -7.82 -5.26
CA ASP A 13 24.80 -7.23 -6.50
C ASP A 13 24.35 -8.01 -7.75
N ARG A 14 24.55 -9.34 -7.76
CA ARG A 14 24.06 -10.20 -8.85
C ARG A 14 22.54 -10.15 -8.98
N CYS A 15 21.82 -10.15 -7.85
CA CYS A 15 20.36 -10.07 -7.87
C CYS A 15 19.86 -8.76 -8.48
N CYS A 16 20.52 -7.65 -8.16
CA CYS A 16 20.25 -6.32 -8.72
C CYS A 16 20.50 -6.29 -10.23
N VAL A 17 21.61 -6.87 -10.70
CA VAL A 17 21.93 -6.96 -12.14
C VAL A 17 20.90 -7.82 -12.89
N ILE A 18 20.59 -9.02 -12.37
CA ILE A 18 19.64 -9.95 -12.99
C ILE A 18 18.23 -9.33 -13.10
N LEU A 19 17.81 -8.58 -12.08
CA LEU A 19 16.49 -7.96 -12.03
C LEU A 19 16.43 -6.56 -12.64
N GLY A 20 17.55 -6.03 -13.16
CA GLY A 20 17.63 -4.69 -13.75
C GLY A 20 17.41 -3.55 -12.74
N VAL A 21 17.64 -3.78 -11.45
CA VAL A 21 17.47 -2.77 -10.38
C VAL A 21 18.82 -2.23 -9.96
N THR A 22 18.97 -0.91 -9.89
CA THR A 22 20.21 -0.31 -9.37
C THR A 22 20.37 -0.57 -7.87
N ARG A 23 21.61 -0.85 -7.45
CA ARG A 23 21.95 -1.11 -6.04
C ARG A 23 21.51 0.03 -5.11
N GLN A 24 21.68 1.27 -5.55
CA GLN A 24 21.28 2.45 -4.79
C GLN A 24 19.77 2.48 -4.55
N ASN A 25 18.96 2.12 -5.55
CA ASN A 25 17.51 2.06 -5.41
C ASN A 25 17.06 0.93 -4.46
N TYR A 26 17.74 -0.23 -4.51
CA TYR A 26 17.49 -1.32 -3.57
C TYR A 26 17.71 -0.88 -2.10
N TYR A 27 18.86 -0.30 -1.79
CA TYR A 27 19.13 0.18 -0.43
C TYR A 27 18.26 1.37 -0.03
N LYS A 28 17.93 2.26 -0.97
CA LYS A 28 16.97 3.36 -0.74
C LYS A 28 15.60 2.81 -0.35
N HIS A 29 15.12 1.78 -1.02
CA HIS A 29 13.86 1.12 -0.67
C HIS A 29 13.95 0.38 0.67
N LYS A 30 15.06 -0.33 0.93
CA LYS A 30 15.27 -1.07 2.18
C LYS A 30 15.38 -0.16 3.41
N ARG A 31 15.98 1.02 3.25
CA ARG A 31 16.19 2.00 4.32
C ARG A 31 15.03 2.96 4.53
N LYS A 32 13.99 2.94 3.69
CA LYS A 32 12.84 3.84 3.86
C LYS A 32 12.14 3.52 5.19
N PRO A 33 12.21 4.42 6.20
CA PRO A 33 11.38 4.25 7.37
C PRO A 33 9.92 4.41 6.96
N THR A 34 9.03 3.69 7.64
CA THR A 34 7.58 3.80 7.43
C THR A 34 7.17 5.24 7.70
N THR A 35 6.87 5.99 6.65
CA THR A 35 6.46 7.39 6.79
C THR A 35 5.08 7.47 7.42
N ALA A 36 4.77 8.56 8.13
CA ALA A 36 3.45 8.80 8.70
C ALA A 36 2.31 8.63 7.67
N THR A 37 2.57 9.01 6.41
CA THR A 37 1.65 8.81 5.28
C THR A 37 1.42 7.34 4.96
N GLN A 38 2.47 6.51 5.01
CA GLN A 38 2.36 5.08 4.74
C GLN A 38 1.60 4.36 5.85
N LEU A 39 1.82 4.76 7.11
CA LEU A 39 1.04 4.27 8.25
C LEU A 39 -0.44 4.66 8.11
N ARG A 40 -0.73 5.91 7.74
CA ARG A 40 -2.10 6.37 7.47
C ARG A 40 -2.76 5.57 6.34
N ARG A 41 -2.04 5.26 5.26
CA ARG A 41 -2.53 4.42 4.15
C ARG A 41 -2.81 2.98 4.59
N GLN A 42 -1.93 2.39 5.40
CA GLN A 42 -2.15 1.04 5.94
C GLN A 42 -3.38 0.98 6.85
N TRP A 43 -3.51 1.97 7.75
CA TRP A 43 -4.69 2.11 8.62
C TRP A 43 -5.99 2.25 7.80
N LEU A 44 -6.01 3.15 6.81
CA LEU A 44 -7.14 3.32 5.89
C LEU A 44 -7.48 2.03 5.13
N THR A 45 -6.46 1.28 4.69
CA THR A 45 -6.66 0.01 3.96
C THR A 45 -7.29 -1.05 4.86
N GLY A 46 -6.90 -1.12 6.14
CA GLY A 46 -7.54 -2.00 7.12
C GLY A 46 -9.01 -1.66 7.30
N LEU A 47 -9.30 -0.38 7.51
CA LEU A 47 -10.65 0.13 7.74
C LEU A 47 -11.58 -0.14 6.55
N ILE A 48 -11.10 0.09 5.33
CA ILE A 48 -11.84 -0.21 4.09
C ILE A 48 -12.16 -1.71 3.99
N ARG A 49 -11.22 -2.60 4.35
CA ARG A 49 -11.43 -4.04 4.30
C ARG A 49 -12.48 -4.49 5.31
N GLU A 50 -12.45 -3.98 6.53
CA GLU A 50 -13.44 -4.29 7.56
C GLU A 50 -14.84 -3.88 7.11
N MET A 51 -15.01 -2.65 6.61
CA MET A 51 -16.30 -2.19 6.06
C MET A 51 -16.75 -3.03 4.87
N TYR A 52 -15.82 -3.42 3.99
CA TYR A 52 -16.12 -4.24 2.83
C TYR A 52 -16.61 -5.64 3.22
N VAL A 53 -15.98 -6.26 4.23
CA VAL A 53 -16.39 -7.56 4.79
C VAL A 53 -17.73 -7.45 5.51
N ALA A 54 -17.93 -6.42 6.34
CA ALA A 54 -19.20 -6.16 7.02
C ALA A 54 -20.35 -5.96 6.01
N SER A 55 -20.05 -5.33 4.88
CA SER A 55 -20.99 -5.09 3.77
C SER A 55 -21.15 -6.29 2.83
N ARG A 56 -20.53 -7.44 3.10
CA ARG A 56 -20.57 -8.67 2.27
C ARG A 56 -20.24 -8.42 0.78
N GLY A 57 -19.45 -7.40 0.47
CA GLY A 57 -19.13 -7.01 -0.90
C GLY A 57 -20.33 -6.52 -1.73
N THR A 58 -21.49 -6.29 -1.13
CA THR A 58 -22.71 -5.86 -1.84
C THR A 58 -22.69 -4.37 -2.15
N TYR A 59 -21.94 -3.59 -1.39
CA TYR A 59 -21.80 -2.15 -1.58
C TYR A 59 -20.50 -1.80 -2.32
N GLY A 60 -20.65 -1.17 -3.49
CA GLY A 60 -19.53 -0.71 -4.30
C GLY A 60 -18.74 0.43 -3.64
N TYR A 61 -17.55 0.69 -4.18
CA TYR A 61 -16.58 1.71 -3.72
C TYR A 61 -17.19 3.06 -3.32
N ARG A 62 -18.25 3.52 -4.01
CA ARG A 62 -18.92 4.79 -3.75
C ARG A 62 -19.58 4.87 -2.37
N ARG A 63 -20.21 3.77 -1.91
CA ARG A 63 -20.86 3.76 -0.58
C ARG A 63 -19.85 3.64 0.53
N VAL A 64 -18.81 2.81 0.36
CA VAL A 64 -17.69 2.72 1.32
C VAL A 64 -16.99 4.08 1.47
N HIS A 65 -16.81 4.82 0.37
CA HIS A 65 -16.24 6.18 0.40
C HIS A 65 -17.18 7.18 1.11
N ALA A 66 -18.49 7.11 0.85
CA ALA A 66 -19.47 7.92 1.54
C ALA A 66 -19.53 7.62 3.05
N GLU A 67 -19.41 6.35 3.46
CA GLU A 67 -19.42 5.92 4.86
C GLU A 67 -18.15 6.32 5.61
N LEU A 68 -16.99 6.28 4.93
CA LEU A 68 -15.73 6.84 5.45
C LEU A 68 -15.81 8.34 5.71
N ILE A 69 -16.47 9.10 4.83
CA ILE A 69 -16.57 10.56 4.93
C ILE A 69 -17.70 10.97 5.88
N LEU A 70 -18.90 10.42 5.72
CA LEU A 70 -20.11 10.80 6.45
C LEU A 70 -20.25 10.08 7.80
N GLY A 71 -19.84 8.81 7.87
CA GLY A 71 -19.95 8.00 9.09
C GLY A 71 -18.75 8.16 10.02
N MET A 72 -17.54 8.26 9.48
CA MET A 72 -16.30 8.32 10.28
C MET A 72 -15.55 9.65 10.21
N GLY A 73 -16.00 10.61 9.38
CA GLY A 73 -15.35 11.92 9.26
C GLY A 73 -13.92 11.86 8.70
N ILE A 74 -13.51 10.75 8.11
CA ILE A 74 -12.14 10.56 7.61
C ILE A 74 -12.04 11.20 6.23
N THR A 75 -11.25 12.27 6.13
CA THR A 75 -10.96 12.91 4.85
C THR A 75 -10.03 12.01 4.02
N VAL A 76 -10.63 11.30 3.07
CA VAL A 76 -9.97 10.63 1.94
C VAL A 76 -10.08 11.51 0.70
N CYS A 77 -9.24 11.29 -0.31
CA CYS A 77 -9.25 12.09 -1.55
C CYS A 77 -10.70 12.30 -2.03
N PRO A 78 -11.13 13.57 -2.24
CA PRO A 78 -12.51 13.89 -2.50
C PRO A 78 -12.87 13.47 -3.94
N ALA A 79 -13.50 12.29 -4.06
CA ALA A 79 -14.18 11.75 -5.23
C ALA A 79 -13.36 11.59 -6.54
N PRO A 80 -13.70 10.60 -7.38
CA PRO A 80 -13.10 10.47 -8.71
C PRO A 80 -13.47 11.68 -9.58
N CYS A 81 -12.53 12.13 -10.41
CA CYS A 81 -12.76 13.09 -11.48
C CYS A 81 -14.11 12.78 -12.15
N ARG A 82 -15.05 13.72 -12.01
CA ARG A 82 -16.32 13.71 -12.73
C ARG A 82 -15.95 13.74 -14.22
N SER A 83 -16.32 12.69 -14.95
CA SER A 83 -16.10 12.54 -16.40
C SER A 83 -16.61 13.75 -17.17
#